data_AF-A0A0K2RYL7-F1
#
_entry.id   AF-A0A0K2RYL7-F1
#
_cell.length_a   1.000
_cell.length_b   1.000
_cell.length_c   1.000
_cell.angle_alpha   90.00
_cell.angle_beta   90.00
_cell.angle_gamma   90.00
#
_symmetry.space_group_name_H-M   'P 1'
#
loop_
_entity.id
_entity.type
_entity.pdbx_description
1 polymer ?
#
loop_
_entity_poly.entity_id
_entity_poly.type
_entity_poly.pdbx_seq_one_letter_code
_entity_poly.pdbx_strand_id
1 'polypeptide(L)'
;MSDRVLSSQAAKDAITALQNIINGGLQNEINNLNQQGNQLKDPNNWDGPLAERFRNDTWPGVENTLRNLTQELTDLREQLNQISTDIFQAGGGS
;
A
#
# COMPACT_ATOMS: atom_id res chain seq x y z
N MET A 1 -24.06 -4.33 29.70
CA MET A 1 -24.15 -4.44 28.23
C MET A 1 -22.75 -4.80 27.76
N SER A 2 -22.54 -6.06 27.37
CA SER A 2 -21.22 -6.56 27.01
C SER A 2 -20.89 -6.09 25.60
N ASP A 3 -19.86 -5.26 25.49
CA ASP A 3 -19.24 -4.78 24.25
C ASP A 3 -18.52 -5.94 23.53
N ARG A 4 -19.26 -7.01 23.23
CA ARG A 4 -18.73 -8.14 22.46
C ARG A 4 -18.60 -7.65 21.03
N VAL A 5 -17.39 -7.27 20.67
CA VAL A 5 -16.95 -7.17 19.28
C VAL A 5 -17.39 -8.44 18.56
N LEU A 6 -18.47 -8.35 17.79
CA LEU A 6 -18.99 -9.47 17.02
C LEU A 6 -18.17 -9.53 15.72
N SER A 7 -16.89 -9.92 15.85
CA SER A 7 -16.03 -10.14 14.69
C SER A 7 -16.59 -11.35 13.93
N SER A 8 -17.44 -11.10 12.94
CA SER A 8 -17.91 -12.16 12.06
C SER A 8 -16.70 -12.86 11.44
N GLN A 9 -16.81 -14.16 11.17
CA GLN A 9 -15.75 -14.91 10.48
C GLN A 9 -15.33 -14.18 9.19
N ALA A 10 -16.30 -13.57 8.48
CA ALA A 10 -16.07 -12.74 7.31
C ALA A 10 -15.11 -11.56 7.55
N ALA A 11 -15.15 -10.90 8.71
CA ALA A 11 -14.22 -9.81 9.03
C ALA A 11 -12.78 -10.33 9.19
N LYS A 12 -12.60 -11.47 9.86
CA LYS A 12 -11.28 -12.11 10.03
C LYS A 12 -10.71 -12.55 8.68
N ASP A 13 -11.54 -13.14 7.83
CA ASP A 13 -11.16 -13.58 6.49
C ASP A 13 -10.76 -12.38 5.62
N ALA A 14 -11.52 -11.28 5.67
CA ALA A 14 -11.21 -10.05 4.93
C ALA A 14 -9.90 -9.40 5.39
N ILE A 15 -9.65 -9.31 6.71
CA ILE A 15 -8.38 -8.79 7.25
C ILE A 15 -7.21 -9.62 6.76
N THR A 16 -7.32 -10.94 6.83
CA THR A 16 -6.27 -11.86 6.36
C THR A 16 -6.02 -11.71 4.87
N ALA A 17 -7.07 -11.59 4.07
CA ALA A 17 -6.96 -11.36 2.63
C ALA A 17 -6.27 -10.02 2.31
N LEU A 18 -6.64 -8.94 3.00
CA LEU A 18 -6.00 -7.63 2.84
C LEU A 18 -4.51 -7.67 3.23
N GLN A 19 -4.18 -8.28 4.38
CA GLN A 19 -2.79 -8.46 4.80
C GLN A 19 -1.99 -9.24 3.77
N ASN A 20 -2.56 -10.31 3.20
CA ASN A 20 -1.91 -11.10 2.15
C ASN A 20 -1.69 -10.30 0.87
N ILE A 21 -2.63 -9.44 0.45
CA ILE A 21 -2.47 -8.59 -0.73
C ILE A 21 -1.36 -7.55 -0.50
N ILE A 22 -1.38 -6.88 0.66
CA ILE A 22 -0.41 -5.83 1.00
C ILE A 22 0.99 -6.44 1.14
N ASN A 23 1.11 -7.57 1.85
CA ASN A 23 2.40 -8.26 2.06
C ASN A 23 2.83 -9.09 0.83
N GLY A 24 1.91 -9.42 -0.07
CA GLY A 24 2.10 -10.35 -1.19
C GLY A 24 2.77 -9.77 -2.43
N GLY A 25 3.27 -8.53 -2.36
CA GLY A 25 4.10 -7.95 -3.42
C GLY A 25 3.61 -6.61 -3.95
N LEU A 26 2.44 -6.11 -3.55
CA LEU A 26 1.95 -4.80 -4.01
C LEU A 26 2.96 -3.68 -3.72
N GLN A 27 3.57 -3.67 -2.54
CA GLN A 27 4.61 -2.70 -2.21
C GLN A 27 5.86 -2.84 -3.11
N ASN A 28 6.21 -4.07 -3.50
CA ASN A 28 7.31 -4.31 -4.44
C ASN A 28 6.97 -3.81 -5.84
N GLU A 29 5.73 -4.01 -6.31
CA GLU A 29 5.27 -3.51 -7.60
C GLU A 29 5.26 -1.98 -7.65
N ILE A 30 4.82 -1.32 -6.58
CA ILE A 30 4.88 0.16 -6.47
C ILE A 30 6.33 0.66 -6.51
N ASN A 31 7.22 0.00 -5.76
CA ASN A 31 8.65 0.33 -5.78
C ASN A 31 9.27 0.11 -7.17
N ASN A 32 8.93 -0.98 -7.84
CA ASN A 32 9.40 -1.28 -9.20
C ASN A 32 8.90 -0.21 -10.18
N LEU A 33 7.62 0.16 -10.13
CA LEU A 33 7.07 1.22 -10.98
C LEU A 33 7.80 2.55 -10.75
N ASN A 34 8.08 2.90 -9.49
CA ASN A 34 8.87 4.09 -9.15
C ASN A 34 10.31 4.02 -9.69
N GLN A 35 10.96 2.86 -9.63
CA GLN A 35 12.29 2.67 -10.21
C GLN A 35 12.28 2.87 -11.73
N GLN A 36 11.34 2.26 -12.45
CA GLN A 36 11.26 2.39 -13.91
C GLN A 36 10.99 3.83 -14.35
N GLY A 37 10.06 4.53 -13.69
CA GLY A 37 9.81 5.94 -14.03
C GLY A 37 10.99 6.85 -13.68
N ASN A 38 11.75 6.55 -12.62
CA ASN A 38 13.00 7.26 -12.33
C ASN A 38 14.08 7.00 -13.39
N GLN A 39 14.16 5.80 -13.97
CA GLN A 39 15.06 5.54 -15.10
C GLN A 39 14.69 6.38 -16.33
N LEU A 40 13.39 6.51 -16.62
CA LEU A 40 12.89 7.36 -17.71
C LEU A 40 13.08 8.85 -17.43
N LYS A 41 13.13 9.25 -16.16
CA LYS A 41 13.41 10.64 -15.75
C LYS A 41 14.89 11.00 -15.86
N ASP A 42 15.78 10.03 -16.04
CA ASP A 42 17.21 10.33 -16.19
C ASP A 42 17.49 10.82 -17.62
N PRO A 43 17.98 12.07 -17.79
CA PRO A 43 18.30 12.61 -19.12
C PRO A 43 19.42 11.84 -19.81
N ASN A 44 20.24 11.07 -19.09
CA ASN A 44 21.26 10.21 -19.70
C ASN A 44 20.65 8.97 -20.36
N ASN A 45 19.47 8.52 -19.91
CA ASN A 45 18.79 7.35 -20.43
C ASN A 45 17.78 7.72 -21.53
N TRP A 46 17.09 8.86 -21.38
CA TRP A 46 16.13 9.35 -22.36
C TRP A 46 16.08 10.89 -22.36
N ASP A 47 16.32 11.48 -23.53
CA ASP A 47 16.30 12.93 -23.72
C ASP A 47 15.43 13.36 -24.91
N GLY A 48 15.08 14.65 -24.94
CA GLY A 48 14.26 15.29 -25.95
C GLY A 48 12.98 15.94 -25.38
N PRO A 49 12.20 16.66 -26.20
CA PRO A 49 11.08 17.47 -25.72
C PRO A 49 9.99 16.68 -24.97
N LEU A 50 9.76 15.42 -25.37
CA LEU A 50 8.81 14.53 -24.68
C LEU A 50 9.38 14.02 -23.35
N ALA A 51 10.69 13.76 -23.28
CA ALA A 51 11.36 13.37 -22.06
C ALA A 51 11.33 14.50 -21.03
N GLU A 52 11.54 15.74 -21.48
CA GLU A 52 11.45 16.93 -20.64
C GLU A 52 10.04 17.10 -20.06
N ARG A 53 9.00 17.00 -20.91
CA ARG A 53 7.60 17.02 -20.45
C ARG A 53 7.30 15.91 -19.45
N PHE A 54 7.77 14.69 -19.72
CA PHE A 54 7.58 13.59 -18.78
C PHE A 54 8.25 13.88 -17.43
N ARG A 55 9.49 14.36 -17.43
CA ARG A 55 10.29 14.68 -16.23
C ARG A 55 9.70 15.82 -15.40
N ASN A 56 9.20 16.85 -16.07
CA ASN A 56 8.78 18.09 -15.41
C ASN A 56 7.29 18.09 -15.06
N ASP A 57 6.44 17.50 -15.89
CA ASP A 57 4.98 17.65 -15.77
C ASP A 57 4.29 16.35 -15.34
N THR A 58 4.69 15.21 -15.89
CA THR A 58 3.95 13.94 -15.71
C THR A 58 4.46 13.13 -14.51
N TRP A 59 5.75 12.81 -14.51
CA TRP A 59 6.34 11.88 -13.55
C TRP A 59 6.29 12.37 -12.10
N PRO A 60 6.56 13.66 -11.78
CA PRO A 60 6.53 14.11 -10.39
C PRO A 60 5.18 13.91 -9.69
N GLY A 61 4.07 14.10 -10.42
CA GLY A 61 2.72 13.86 -9.88
C GLY A 61 2.46 12.37 -9.61
N VAL A 62 2.89 11.51 -10.53
CA VAL A 62 2.80 10.06 -10.36
C VAL A 62 3.69 9.58 -9.22
N GLU A 63 4.95 10.02 -9.16
CA GLU A 63 5.91 9.68 -8.10
C GLU A 63 5.36 10.05 -6.72
N ASN A 64 4.79 11.26 -6.57
CA ASN A 64 4.15 11.67 -5.31
C ASN A 64 2.96 10.76 -4.95
N THR A 65 2.13 10.39 -5.94
CA THR A 65 0.99 9.49 -5.73
C THR A 65 1.45 8.11 -5.26
N LEU A 66 2.51 7.54 -5.88
CA LEU A 66 3.07 6.24 -5.49
C LEU A 66 3.67 6.26 -4.08
N ARG A 67 4.35 7.36 -3.71
CA ARG A 67 4.87 7.55 -2.35
C ARG A 67 3.75 7.62 -1.33
N ASN A 68 2.71 8.42 -1.59
CA ASN A 68 1.56 8.51 -0.71
C ASN A 68 0.85 7.15 -0.57
N LEU A 69 0.61 6.45 -1.68
CA LEU A 69 0.02 5.12 -1.67
C LEU A 69 0.84 4.14 -0.82
N THR A 70 2.18 4.19 -0.92
CA THR A 70 3.06 3.33 -0.12
C THR A 70 2.92 3.61 1.37
N GLN A 71 2.81 4.89 1.75
CA GLN A 71 2.56 5.28 3.14
C GLN A 71 1.19 4.79 3.60
N GLU A 72 0.13 5.05 2.82
CA GLU A 72 -1.23 4.63 3.15
C GLU A 72 -1.36 3.11 3.30
N LEU A 73 -0.68 2.33 2.45
CA LEU A 73 -0.62 0.87 2.57
C LEU A 73 0.13 0.41 3.83
N THR A 74 1.15 1.15 4.25
CA THR A 74 1.88 0.87 5.50
C THR A 74 0.98 1.13 6.70
N ASP A 75 0.32 2.29 6.73
CA ASP A 75 -0.61 2.67 7.80
C ASP A 75 -1.80 1.69 7.87
N LEU A 76 -2.34 1.29 6.72
CA LEU A 76 -3.40 0.29 6.63
C LEU A 76 -2.95 -1.05 7.21
N ARG A 77 -1.72 -1.50 6.90
CA ARG A 77 -1.18 -2.75 7.46
C ARG A 77 -1.09 -2.69 8.98
N GLU A 78 -0.63 -1.57 9.54
CA GLU A 78 -0.55 -1.37 10.99
C GLU A 78 -1.93 -1.39 11.64
N GLN A 79 -2.91 -0.69 11.06
CA GLN A 79 -4.29 -0.71 11.52
C GLN A 79 -4.90 -2.12 11.46
N LEU A 80 -4.68 -2.86 10.37
CA LEU A 80 -5.16 -4.24 10.24
C LEU A 80 -4.53 -5.18 11.28
N ASN A 81 -3.25 -4.99 11.62
CA ASN A 81 -2.60 -5.75 12.69
C ASN A 81 -3.22 -5.46 14.07
N GLN A 82 -3.55 -4.19 14.35
CA GLN A 82 -4.23 -3.81 15.59
C GLN A 82 -5.63 -4.42 15.66
N ILE A 83 -6.43 -4.24 14.60
CA ILE A 83 -7.79 -4.81 14.50
C ILE A 83 -7.76 -6.33 14.67
N SER A 84 -6.82 -7.00 14.00
CA SER A 84 -6.61 -8.44 14.12
C SER A 84 -6.34 -8.83 15.58
N THR A 85 -5.41 -8.15 16.24
CA THR A 85 -5.06 -8.40 17.65
C THR A 85 -6.28 -8.25 18.57
N ASP A 86 -7.02 -7.15 18.43
CA ASP A 86 -8.20 -6.86 19.25
C ASP A 86 -9.31 -7.91 19.03
N ILE A 87 -9.55 -8.30 17.77
CA ILE A 87 -10.53 -9.32 17.41
C ILE A 87 -10.14 -10.71 17.93
N PHE A 88 -8.88 -11.12 17.80
CA PHE A 88 -8.43 -12.44 18.24
C PHE A 88 -8.35 -12.54 19.77
N GLN A 89 -7.94 -11.48 20.47
CA GLN A 89 -7.95 -11.43 21.94
C GLN A 89 -9.38 -11.40 22.50
N ALA A 90 -10.29 -10.61 21.91
CA ALA A 90 -11.69 -10.57 22.32
C ALA A 90 -12.45 -11.89 22.06
N GLY A 91 -11.97 -12.70 21.10
CA GLY A 91 -12.54 -14.00 20.75
C GLY A 91 -12.00 -15.20 21.54
N GLY A 92 -10.93 -15.04 22.33
CA GLY A 92 -10.27 -16.12 23.07
C GLY A 92 -10.90 -16.50 24.42
N GLY A 93 -11.99 -15.83 24.81
CA GLY A 93 -12.72 -16.09 26.05
C GLY A 93 -14.05 -16.80 25.82
N SER A 94 -14.03 -18.11 25.61
CA SER A 94 -15.14 -19.05 25.85
C SER A 94 -14.61 -20.47 25.93
#